data_AF-A0A7G8BPT9-F1
#
_entry.id   AF-A0A7G8BPT9-F1
#
_cell.length_a   1.000
_cell.length_b   1.000
_cell.length_c   1.000
_cell.angle_alpha   90.00
_cell.angle_beta   90.00
_cell.angle_gamma   90.00
#
_symmetry.space_group_name_H-M   'P 1'
#
loop_
_entity.id
_entity.type
_entity.pdbx_description
1 polymer ?
#
loop_
_entity_poly.entity_id
_entity_poly.type
_entity_poly.pdbx_seq_one_letter_code
_entity_poly.pdbx_strand_id
1 'polypeptide(L)'
;MKRRFLLTLLVCSCFGAVNRLINAEDGGLPAAPSTTVASRPTTYPASYLDTDGVTPLTFGQKVSYYLHSTYSFRNFLEAGLISGIPDLASAPPQPQAPAIISDDSMNSYTNTMDAYGTAMDTWRRSSEEELRYRSRRFAVGLATAETRQYLSNLVLPTLLHQDPRYVPANIEGSFGQRMWQAVRSIVVTHSNSGSSVPNYSKLGGTIAAAYMGQAVYARQFDVAELHSGHFAEKYIAYSLGGDLATNASRELIRTVMKPDVEMADAHGPATQDSYYPLSVGGKFVCWARSTYYIRNFVQGALLAGLPDIPPEPAEPSEPNITSEEQAQAFYTSFVQYGNDLQTWRDTMEENVRYHERRLIGGISESETQQLLSKFVLPTPLVMDPRYIPLGPGHSAGARFANALAGIVVGRLNSGHRMLNLPVLGGTVGAALIAQGIYYPKLGVPELESNRVLGKTIGFNLGADAVLNIFGEFFIRQNL
;
A
#
# COMPACT_ATOMS: atom_id res chain seq x y z
N MET A 1 -6.05 -12.05 -19.64
CA MET A 1 -6.50 -11.08 -18.62
C MET A 1 -7.12 -11.71 -17.36
N LYS A 2 -8.13 -12.61 -17.45
CA LYS A 2 -8.89 -13.13 -16.28
C LYS A 2 -8.05 -13.79 -15.16
N ARG A 3 -7.00 -14.56 -15.47
CA ARG A 3 -6.11 -15.19 -14.44
C ARG A 3 -5.22 -14.19 -13.67
N ARG A 4 -4.87 -13.06 -14.27
CA ARG A 4 -4.06 -12.01 -13.60
C ARG A 4 -4.89 -11.22 -12.59
N PHE A 5 -6.16 -11.00 -12.89
CA PHE A 5 -7.09 -10.26 -12.02
C PHE A 5 -7.38 -11.00 -10.69
N LEU A 6 -7.49 -12.33 -10.73
CA LEU A 6 -7.74 -13.15 -9.54
C LEU A 6 -6.55 -13.12 -8.58
N LEU A 7 -5.31 -13.16 -9.09
CA LEU A 7 -4.09 -13.13 -8.28
C LEU A 7 -3.92 -11.76 -7.58
N THR A 8 -4.20 -10.67 -8.30
CA THR A 8 -4.19 -9.32 -7.71
C THR A 8 -5.22 -9.23 -6.58
N LEU A 9 -6.47 -9.65 -6.79
CA LEU A 9 -7.52 -9.62 -5.76
C LEU A 9 -7.15 -10.44 -4.50
N LEU A 10 -6.45 -11.56 -4.66
CA LEU A 10 -6.06 -12.49 -3.57
C LEU A 10 -4.90 -11.95 -2.72
N VAL A 11 -3.99 -11.14 -3.27
CA VAL A 11 -2.93 -10.45 -2.50
C VAL A 11 -3.50 -9.29 -1.67
N CYS A 12 -4.53 -8.59 -2.16
CA CYS A 12 -5.01 -7.29 -1.64
C CYS A 12 -5.79 -7.33 -0.29
N SER A 13 -6.97 -7.93 -0.29
CA SER A 13 -7.37 -9.01 0.60
C SER A 13 -6.68 -9.25 1.97
N CYS A 14 -5.35 -9.37 2.02
CA CYS A 14 -4.67 -9.95 3.18
C CYS A 14 -4.65 -9.06 4.42
N PHE A 15 -4.88 -7.78 4.21
CA PHE A 15 -4.73 -6.75 5.21
C PHE A 15 -5.78 -6.82 6.34
N GLY A 16 -7.03 -7.15 6.01
CA GLY A 16 -8.13 -7.13 6.97
C GLY A 16 -8.26 -8.39 7.86
N ALA A 17 -7.59 -9.49 7.49
CA ALA A 17 -7.75 -10.79 8.14
C ALA A 17 -6.80 -10.98 9.33
N VAL A 18 -5.58 -10.47 9.20
CA VAL A 18 -4.46 -11.04 9.96
C VAL A 18 -4.21 -10.28 11.28
N ASN A 19 -4.48 -8.98 11.37
CA ASN A 19 -4.41 -8.25 12.65
C ASN A 19 -5.51 -8.67 13.64
N ARG A 20 -6.43 -9.55 13.24
CA ARG A 20 -7.56 -10.01 14.05
C ARG A 20 -7.60 -11.50 14.31
N LEU A 21 -6.87 -12.31 13.55
CA LEU A 21 -6.73 -13.73 13.86
C LEU A 21 -6.12 -13.98 15.25
N ILE A 22 -5.31 -13.02 15.75
CA ILE A 22 -4.70 -13.10 17.09
C ILE A 22 -5.58 -12.43 18.16
N ASN A 23 -6.32 -11.37 17.81
CA ASN A 23 -7.14 -10.60 18.78
C ASN A 23 -8.63 -11.02 18.82
N ALA A 24 -9.04 -12.05 18.07
CA ALA A 24 -10.44 -12.51 18.07
C ALA A 24 -10.78 -13.45 19.24
N GLU A 25 -9.81 -13.88 20.04
CA GLU A 25 -10.06 -14.76 21.20
C GLU A 25 -9.99 -14.06 22.58
N ASP A 26 -9.42 -12.86 22.69
CA ASP A 26 -9.30 -12.18 24.00
C ASP A 26 -10.41 -11.18 24.32
N GLY A 27 -11.65 -11.58 24.06
CA GLY A 27 -12.80 -10.98 24.74
C GLY A 27 -12.85 -11.53 26.17
N GLY A 28 -12.04 -10.96 27.08
CA GLY A 28 -11.91 -11.38 28.48
C GLY A 28 -13.21 -11.90 29.11
N LEU A 29 -13.33 -13.22 29.18
CA LEU A 29 -14.37 -13.89 29.94
C LEU A 29 -14.03 -13.78 31.44
N PRO A 30 -14.98 -13.45 32.32
CA PRO A 30 -14.77 -13.60 33.75
C PRO A 30 -14.46 -15.08 34.04
N ALA A 31 -13.49 -15.34 34.93
CA ALA A 31 -13.06 -16.67 35.31
C ALA A 31 -14.28 -17.57 35.61
N ALA A 32 -14.45 -18.63 34.81
CA ALA A 32 -15.53 -19.59 35.02
C ALA A 32 -15.29 -20.32 36.35
N PRO A 33 -16.34 -20.53 37.17
CA PRO A 33 -16.24 -21.40 38.34
C PRO A 33 -15.89 -22.81 37.87
N SER A 34 -14.96 -23.45 38.57
CA SER A 34 -14.52 -24.83 38.32
C SER A 34 -15.72 -25.78 38.28
N THR A 35 -16.09 -26.24 37.08
CA THR A 35 -17.09 -27.29 36.90
C THR A 35 -16.50 -28.48 36.16
N THR A 36 -16.68 -29.63 36.80
CA THR A 36 -16.43 -31.00 36.38
C THR A 36 -16.78 -31.23 34.92
N VAL A 37 -15.82 -31.71 34.13
CA VAL A 37 -15.98 -32.03 32.71
C VAL A 37 -16.88 -33.25 32.56
N ALA A 38 -18.17 -33.01 32.28
CA ALA A 38 -19.07 -34.03 31.75
C ALA A 38 -18.82 -34.18 30.24
N SER A 39 -18.56 -35.41 29.80
CA SER A 39 -18.39 -35.78 28.40
C SER A 39 -19.66 -35.46 27.60
N ARG A 40 -19.57 -34.46 26.71
CA ARG A 40 -20.65 -34.11 25.78
C ARG A 40 -20.75 -35.15 24.65
N PRO A 41 -21.95 -35.65 24.31
CA PRO A 41 -22.13 -36.55 23.19
C PRO A 41 -21.89 -35.84 21.85
N THR A 42 -21.07 -36.47 21.01
CA THR A 42 -20.72 -36.09 19.65
C THR A 42 -21.85 -36.42 18.70
N THR A 43 -22.88 -35.58 18.64
CA THR A 43 -23.82 -35.57 17.51
C THR A 43 -24.43 -34.18 17.39
N TYR A 44 -23.65 -33.25 16.83
CA TYR A 44 -24.19 -31.96 16.40
C TYR A 44 -24.76 -32.11 14.98
N PRO A 45 -26.01 -31.72 14.72
CA PRO A 45 -26.50 -31.60 13.36
C PRO A 45 -25.71 -30.52 12.61
N ALA A 46 -25.48 -30.75 11.31
CA ALA A 46 -24.75 -29.87 10.38
C ALA A 46 -25.48 -28.55 10.04
N SER A 47 -26.23 -27.99 11.00
CA SER A 47 -26.73 -26.62 10.90
C SER A 47 -25.60 -25.68 11.25
N TYR A 48 -25.19 -24.88 10.26
CA TYR A 48 -24.32 -23.70 10.32
C TYR A 48 -24.40 -22.98 11.68
N LEU A 49 -23.59 -23.42 12.66
CA LEU A 49 -23.47 -22.69 13.91
C LEU A 49 -22.67 -21.44 13.60
N ASP A 50 -23.39 -20.31 13.59
CA ASP A 50 -22.82 -18.98 13.72
C ASP A 50 -21.82 -19.08 14.88
N THR A 51 -20.55 -18.78 14.60
CA THR A 51 -19.49 -18.75 15.62
C THR A 51 -19.98 -17.96 16.82
N ASP A 52 -19.73 -18.46 18.03
CA ASP A 52 -20.22 -18.00 19.32
C ASP A 52 -20.64 -16.53 19.41
N GLY A 53 -21.77 -16.28 20.09
CA GLY A 53 -22.47 -15.00 20.16
C GLY A 53 -21.55 -13.77 20.08
N VAL A 54 -21.68 -13.02 18.98
CA VAL A 54 -20.83 -11.87 18.71
C VAL A 54 -20.99 -10.83 19.83
N THR A 55 -19.94 -10.65 20.63
CA THR A 55 -19.96 -9.65 21.70
C THR A 55 -20.14 -8.26 21.11
N PRO A 56 -21.19 -7.50 21.51
CA PRO A 56 -21.41 -6.15 21.00
C PRO A 56 -20.20 -5.26 21.20
N LEU A 57 -19.87 -4.47 20.18
CA LEU A 57 -18.83 -3.45 20.28
C LEU A 57 -19.36 -2.21 21.00
N THR A 58 -18.58 -1.71 21.95
CA THR A 58 -18.76 -0.36 22.50
C THR A 58 -18.42 0.70 21.45
N PHE A 59 -18.87 1.94 21.66
CA PHE A 59 -18.51 3.06 20.76
C PHE A 59 -16.99 3.21 20.60
N GLY A 60 -16.23 3.15 21.70
CA GLY A 60 -14.77 3.25 21.66
C GLY A 60 -14.12 2.13 20.83
N GLN A 61 -14.65 0.90 20.91
CA GLN A 61 -14.19 -0.20 20.06
C GLN A 61 -14.57 0.00 18.59
N LYS A 62 -15.72 0.61 18.28
CA LYS A 62 -16.09 0.99 16.90
C LYS A 62 -15.18 2.09 16.35
N VAL A 63 -14.81 3.08 17.16
CA VAL A 63 -13.81 4.10 16.78
C VAL A 63 -12.46 3.46 16.49
N SER A 64 -11.98 2.59 17.39
CA SER A 64 -10.75 1.83 17.16
C SER A 64 -10.84 0.97 15.89
N TYR A 65 -11.94 0.25 15.70
CA TYR A 65 -12.20 -0.52 14.48
C TYR A 65 -12.10 0.36 13.22
N TYR A 66 -12.74 1.54 13.24
CA TYR A 66 -12.69 2.50 12.15
C TYR A 66 -11.26 2.97 11.89
N LEU A 67 -10.55 3.44 12.91
CA LEU A 67 -9.17 3.95 12.77
C LEU A 67 -8.23 2.91 12.14
N HIS A 68 -8.36 1.65 12.55
CA HIS A 68 -7.60 0.53 11.95
C HIS A 68 -8.03 0.19 10.52
N SER A 69 -9.25 0.57 10.10
CA SER A 69 -9.78 0.34 8.75
C SER A 69 -9.49 1.48 7.76
N THR A 70 -9.25 2.69 8.25
CA THR A 70 -8.93 3.91 7.47
C THR A 70 -7.66 3.73 6.65
N TYR A 71 -6.63 3.10 7.20
CA TYR A 71 -5.35 2.87 6.49
C TYR A 71 -5.33 1.60 5.63
N SER A 72 -6.48 1.23 5.06
CA SER A 72 -6.53 0.00 4.26
C SER A 72 -6.04 0.22 2.83
N PHE A 73 -5.14 -0.64 2.36
CA PHE A 73 -4.74 -0.72 0.95
C PHE A 73 -5.94 -0.82 0.00
N ARG A 74 -7.07 -1.36 0.48
CA ARG A 74 -8.32 -1.33 -0.25
C ARG A 74 -8.75 0.09 -0.64
N ASN A 75 -8.67 1.07 0.24
CA ASN A 75 -9.05 2.45 -0.08
C ASN A 75 -8.15 3.00 -1.21
N PHE A 76 -6.85 2.68 -1.16
CA PHE A 76 -5.90 3.01 -2.22
C PHE A 76 -6.25 2.32 -3.55
N LEU A 77 -6.67 1.05 -3.54
CA LEU A 77 -7.11 0.34 -4.75
C LEU A 77 -8.43 0.87 -5.30
N GLU A 78 -9.41 1.16 -4.45
CA GLU A 78 -10.66 1.80 -4.86
C GLU A 78 -10.34 3.13 -5.55
N ALA A 79 -9.44 3.93 -4.97
CA ALA A 79 -8.94 5.17 -5.56
C ALA A 79 -8.23 4.94 -6.90
N GLY A 80 -7.36 3.94 -7.00
CA GLY A 80 -6.66 3.57 -8.24
C GLY A 80 -7.57 3.05 -9.35
N LEU A 81 -8.64 2.32 -9.01
CA LEU A 81 -9.65 1.88 -9.97
C LEU A 81 -10.47 3.07 -10.50
N ILE A 82 -10.74 4.07 -9.65
CA ILE A 82 -11.45 5.30 -10.03
C ILE A 82 -10.57 6.21 -10.88
N SER A 83 -9.28 6.31 -10.54
CA SER A 83 -8.31 7.04 -11.36
C SER A 83 -8.15 6.40 -12.73
N GLY A 84 -8.13 5.06 -12.79
CA GLY A 84 -7.79 4.32 -13.99
C GLY A 84 -6.28 4.38 -14.28
N ILE A 85 -5.87 3.66 -15.32
CA ILE A 85 -4.50 3.74 -15.84
C ILE A 85 -4.41 4.98 -16.74
N PRO A 86 -3.42 5.87 -16.55
CA PRO A 86 -3.18 6.99 -17.45
C PRO A 86 -2.97 6.50 -18.88
N ASP A 87 -3.67 7.10 -19.85
CA ASP A 87 -3.46 6.82 -21.27
C ASP A 87 -2.41 7.78 -21.82
N LEU A 88 -1.14 7.45 -21.59
CA LEU A 88 -0.04 8.27 -22.05
C LEU A 88 0.26 7.93 -23.51
N ALA A 89 0.17 8.95 -24.39
CA ALA A 89 0.64 8.83 -25.76
C ALA A 89 2.12 8.38 -25.77
N SER A 90 2.52 7.66 -26.82
CA SER A 90 3.94 7.35 -27.00
C SER A 90 4.71 8.61 -27.32
N ALA A 91 5.92 8.74 -26.77
CA ALA A 91 6.80 9.85 -27.09
C ALA A 91 7.07 9.90 -28.61
N PRO A 92 7.11 11.08 -29.23
CA PRO A 92 7.54 11.24 -30.61
C PRO A 92 8.88 10.54 -30.85
N PRO A 93 9.07 9.82 -31.97
CA PRO A 93 10.35 9.22 -32.29
C PRO A 93 11.37 10.30 -32.63
N GLN A 94 12.57 10.20 -32.05
CA GLN A 94 13.64 11.13 -32.34
C GLN A 94 14.10 10.99 -33.81
N PRO A 95 14.19 12.12 -34.56
CA PRO A 95 14.74 12.12 -35.91
C PRO A 95 16.17 11.55 -35.93
N GLN A 96 16.47 10.71 -36.91
CA GLN A 96 17.83 10.21 -37.10
C GLN A 96 18.64 11.21 -37.93
N ALA A 97 19.92 11.38 -37.58
CA ALA A 97 20.83 12.21 -38.36
C ALA A 97 20.93 11.70 -39.82
N PRO A 98 21.06 12.60 -40.81
CA PRO A 98 21.16 12.19 -42.20
C PRO A 98 22.45 11.40 -42.44
N ALA A 99 22.37 10.35 -43.26
CA ALA A 99 23.52 9.50 -43.58
C ALA A 99 24.57 10.21 -44.46
N ILE A 100 24.17 11.26 -45.18
CA ILE A 100 25.04 12.07 -46.05
C ILE A 100 24.93 13.52 -45.55
N ILE A 101 26.08 14.16 -45.30
CA ILE A 101 26.14 15.55 -44.84
C ILE A 101 26.27 16.47 -46.05
N SER A 102 25.20 17.20 -46.34
CA SER A 102 25.12 18.32 -47.28
C SER A 102 24.34 19.47 -46.64
N ASP A 103 24.49 20.69 -47.17
CA ASP A 103 23.76 21.87 -46.66
C ASP A 103 22.24 21.66 -46.65
N ASP A 104 21.69 21.06 -47.72
CA ASP A 104 20.26 20.73 -47.81
C ASP A 104 19.85 19.68 -46.77
N SER A 105 20.65 18.63 -46.58
CA SER A 105 20.35 17.58 -45.60
C SER A 105 20.42 18.11 -44.16
N MET A 106 21.32 19.05 -43.88
CA MET A 106 21.46 19.67 -42.58
C MET A 106 20.29 20.62 -42.30
N ASN A 107 19.90 21.45 -43.27
CA ASN A 107 18.73 22.31 -43.16
C ASN A 107 17.44 21.49 -42.95
N SER A 108 17.29 20.39 -43.69
CA SER A 108 16.17 19.45 -43.50
C SER A 108 16.18 18.81 -42.11
N TYR A 109 17.36 18.40 -41.63
CA TYR A 109 17.49 17.82 -40.29
C TYR A 109 17.16 18.84 -39.19
N THR A 110 17.66 20.08 -39.28
CA THR A 110 17.33 21.17 -38.35
C THR A 110 15.83 21.42 -38.29
N ASN A 111 15.16 21.57 -39.45
CA ASN A 111 13.70 21.75 -39.50
C ASN A 111 12.95 20.55 -38.87
N THR A 112 13.46 19.33 -39.07
CA THR A 112 12.88 18.11 -38.48
C THR A 112 13.09 18.08 -36.96
N MET A 113 14.24 18.56 -36.48
CA MET A 113 14.54 18.69 -35.05
C MET A 113 13.67 19.76 -34.38
N ASP A 114 13.41 20.88 -35.04
CA ASP A 114 12.49 21.92 -34.54
C ASP A 114 11.05 21.41 -34.44
N ALA A 115 10.60 20.68 -35.47
CA ALA A 115 9.30 20.01 -35.46
C ALA A 115 9.22 18.94 -34.35
N TYR A 116 10.30 18.19 -34.14
CA TYR A 116 10.41 17.24 -33.04
C TYR A 116 10.35 17.91 -31.67
N GLY A 117 11.03 19.05 -31.47
CA GLY A 117 10.95 19.84 -30.23
C GLY A 117 9.51 20.26 -29.92
N THR A 118 8.81 20.80 -30.91
CA THR A 118 7.39 21.18 -30.78
C THR A 118 6.49 19.98 -30.46
N ALA A 119 6.74 18.83 -31.10
CA ALA A 119 6.01 17.60 -30.85
C ALA A 119 6.28 17.06 -29.43
N MET A 120 7.53 17.12 -28.96
CA MET A 120 7.94 16.72 -27.61
C MET A 120 7.29 17.59 -26.54
N ASP A 121 7.25 18.90 -26.73
CA ASP A 121 6.59 19.81 -25.79
C ASP A 121 5.09 19.56 -25.71
N THR A 122 4.46 19.34 -26.85
CA THR A 122 3.04 19.00 -26.93
C THR A 122 2.75 17.67 -26.22
N TRP A 123 3.59 16.65 -26.48
CA TRP A 123 3.51 15.36 -25.80
C TRP A 123 3.71 15.48 -24.28
N ARG A 124 4.67 16.30 -23.83
CA ARG A 124 4.95 16.54 -22.40
C ARG A 124 3.75 17.20 -21.73
N ARG A 125 3.20 18.25 -22.32
CA ARG A 125 2.03 18.97 -21.79
C ARG A 125 0.79 18.08 -21.72
N SER A 126 0.49 17.33 -22.78
CA SER A 126 -0.69 16.44 -22.78
C SER A 126 -0.53 15.28 -21.78
N SER A 127 0.67 14.70 -21.68
CA SER A 127 0.96 13.65 -20.69
C SER A 127 0.82 14.18 -19.26
N GLU A 128 1.27 15.41 -19.00
CA GLU A 128 1.12 16.05 -17.70
C GLU A 128 -0.33 16.34 -17.34
N GLU A 129 -1.09 16.90 -18.27
CA GLU A 129 -2.51 17.18 -18.08
C GLU A 129 -3.27 15.89 -17.75
N GLU A 130 -2.98 14.80 -18.45
CA GLU A 130 -3.53 13.48 -18.17
C GLU A 130 -3.12 12.98 -16.77
N LEU A 131 -1.84 13.08 -16.38
CA LEU A 131 -1.40 12.68 -15.04
C LEU A 131 -2.05 13.52 -13.94
N ARG A 132 -2.12 14.85 -14.09
CA ARG A 132 -2.80 15.74 -13.16
C ARG A 132 -4.28 15.40 -13.05
N TYR A 133 -4.92 15.11 -14.18
CA TYR A 133 -6.31 14.68 -14.23
C TYR A 133 -6.52 13.34 -13.48
N ARG A 134 -5.67 12.34 -13.72
CA ARG A 134 -5.71 11.04 -13.02
C ARG A 134 -5.44 11.15 -11.53
N SER A 135 -4.50 12.01 -11.11
CA SER A 135 -4.22 12.30 -9.71
C SER A 135 -5.41 12.94 -9.01
N ARG A 136 -6.13 13.86 -9.67
CA ARG A 136 -7.37 14.43 -9.13
C ARG A 136 -8.46 13.37 -8.96
N ARG A 137 -8.65 12.48 -9.95
CA ARG A 137 -9.58 11.33 -9.81
C ARG A 137 -9.18 10.39 -8.69
N PHE A 138 -7.89 10.13 -8.54
CA PHE A 138 -7.34 9.32 -7.45
C PHE A 138 -7.69 9.95 -6.09
N ALA A 139 -7.45 11.26 -5.93
CA ALA A 139 -7.80 11.99 -4.71
C ALA A 139 -9.30 11.93 -4.39
N VAL A 140 -10.17 12.14 -5.40
CA VAL A 140 -11.63 11.97 -5.26
C VAL A 140 -11.98 10.55 -4.83
N GLY A 141 -11.39 9.55 -5.47
CA GLY A 141 -11.62 8.15 -5.14
C GLY A 141 -11.20 7.78 -3.73
N LEU A 142 -10.05 8.29 -3.27
CA LEU A 142 -9.54 8.09 -1.93
C LEU A 142 -10.43 8.76 -0.89
N ALA A 143 -10.79 10.02 -1.10
CA ALA A 143 -11.71 10.75 -0.21
C ALA A 143 -13.08 10.06 -0.11
N THR A 144 -13.59 9.53 -1.24
CA THR A 144 -14.82 8.74 -1.29
C THR A 144 -14.69 7.43 -0.49
N ALA A 145 -13.57 6.72 -0.65
CA ALA A 145 -13.29 5.50 0.11
C ALA A 145 -13.18 5.74 1.62
N GLU A 146 -12.51 6.81 2.05
CA GLU A 146 -12.45 7.17 3.47
C GLU A 146 -13.82 7.56 4.03
N THR A 147 -14.58 8.36 3.27
CA THR A 147 -15.96 8.70 3.63
C THR A 147 -16.81 7.45 3.80
N ARG A 148 -16.66 6.48 2.92
CA ARG A 148 -17.34 5.18 3.05
C ARG A 148 -16.91 4.46 4.32
N GLN A 149 -15.62 4.36 4.65
CA GLN A 149 -15.20 3.71 5.89
C GLN A 149 -15.78 4.42 7.10
N TYR A 150 -15.76 5.75 7.12
CA TYR A 150 -16.33 6.55 8.20
C TYR A 150 -17.83 6.28 8.37
N LEU A 151 -18.60 6.32 7.28
CA LEU A 151 -20.04 6.10 7.32
C LEU A 151 -20.39 4.64 7.62
N SER A 152 -19.78 3.69 6.91
CA SER A 152 -20.10 2.26 6.99
C SER A 152 -19.54 1.54 8.20
N ASN A 153 -18.44 2.03 8.81
CA ASN A 153 -17.78 1.34 9.93
C ASN A 153 -17.92 2.07 11.26
N LEU A 154 -18.26 3.36 11.26
CA LEU A 154 -18.39 4.15 12.49
C LEU A 154 -19.78 4.75 12.65
N VAL A 155 -20.17 5.68 11.77
CA VAL A 155 -21.38 6.49 11.96
C VAL A 155 -22.64 5.64 11.91
N LEU A 156 -22.91 4.98 10.78
CA LEU A 156 -24.14 4.20 10.61
C LEU A 156 -24.20 2.96 11.52
N PRO A 157 -23.13 2.18 11.73
CA PRO A 157 -23.18 1.07 12.68
C PRO A 157 -23.45 1.52 14.12
N THR A 158 -23.03 2.73 14.49
CA THR A 158 -23.35 3.30 15.80
C THR A 158 -24.83 3.67 15.89
N LEU A 159 -25.34 4.42 14.91
CA LEU A 159 -26.73 4.87 14.87
C LEU A 159 -27.74 3.71 14.74
N LEU A 160 -27.43 2.73 13.89
CA LEU A 160 -28.29 1.58 13.59
C LEU A 160 -28.06 0.40 14.53
N HIS A 161 -27.16 0.53 15.52
CA HIS A 161 -26.80 -0.54 16.45
C HIS A 161 -26.37 -1.84 15.74
N GLN A 162 -25.54 -1.70 14.70
CA GLN A 162 -25.00 -2.80 13.90
C GLN A 162 -23.52 -3.02 14.21
N ASP A 163 -23.05 -4.25 14.03
CA ASP A 163 -21.64 -4.60 14.07
C ASP A 163 -21.00 -4.30 12.70
N PRO A 164 -19.97 -3.43 12.63
CA PRO A 164 -19.25 -3.18 11.38
C PRO A 164 -18.27 -4.29 10.99
N ARG A 165 -18.02 -5.26 11.87
CA ARG A 165 -17.02 -6.31 11.66
C ARG A 165 -17.50 -7.36 10.66
N TYR A 166 -16.54 -7.87 9.90
CA TYR A 166 -16.71 -9.14 9.21
C TYR A 166 -16.60 -10.29 10.21
N VAL A 167 -17.69 -11.05 10.38
CA VAL A 167 -17.71 -12.28 11.18
C VAL A 167 -17.41 -13.45 10.24
N PRO A 168 -16.25 -14.10 10.40
CA PRO A 168 -15.80 -15.07 9.44
C PRO A 168 -16.47 -16.43 9.67
N ALA A 169 -16.49 -17.29 8.66
CA ALA A 169 -17.13 -18.61 8.77
C ALA A 169 -16.36 -19.55 9.72
N ASN A 170 -16.95 -20.69 10.09
CA ASN A 170 -16.19 -21.74 10.75
C ASN A 170 -15.01 -22.18 9.86
N ILE A 171 -13.80 -22.24 10.44
CA ILE A 171 -12.58 -22.60 9.71
C ILE A 171 -12.65 -24.02 9.15
N GLU A 172 -13.33 -24.93 9.86
CA GLU A 172 -13.58 -26.33 9.46
C GLU A 172 -14.70 -26.47 8.43
N GLY A 173 -15.41 -25.38 8.11
CA GLY A 173 -16.43 -25.38 7.07
C GLY A 173 -15.85 -25.73 5.69
N SER A 174 -16.71 -26.12 4.75
CA SER A 174 -16.26 -26.32 3.37
C SER A 174 -15.87 -24.99 2.72
N PHE A 175 -15.04 -25.03 1.67
CA PHE A 175 -14.67 -23.83 0.92
C PHE A 175 -15.89 -23.02 0.45
N GLY A 176 -16.92 -23.70 -0.05
CA GLY A 176 -18.15 -23.06 -0.51
C GLY A 176 -18.91 -22.34 0.60
N GLN A 177 -18.94 -22.93 1.81
CA GLN A 177 -19.53 -22.29 2.99
C GLN A 177 -18.78 -21.00 3.36
N ARG A 178 -17.45 -21.05 3.39
CA ARG A 178 -16.65 -19.86 3.67
C ARG A 178 -16.84 -18.75 2.63
N MET A 179 -16.85 -19.09 1.33
CA MET A 179 -17.12 -18.12 0.27
C MET A 179 -18.55 -17.56 0.34
N TRP A 180 -19.53 -18.39 0.67
CA TRP A 180 -20.90 -17.94 0.88
C TRP A 180 -21.00 -16.95 2.05
N GLN A 181 -20.30 -17.19 3.16
CA GLN A 181 -20.24 -16.25 4.27
C GLN A 181 -19.61 -14.91 3.85
N ALA A 182 -18.54 -14.94 3.05
CA ALA A 182 -17.92 -13.74 2.51
C ALA A 182 -18.90 -12.88 1.69
N VAL A 183 -19.73 -13.51 0.85
CA VAL A 183 -20.81 -12.84 0.10
C VAL A 183 -21.92 -12.35 1.03
N ARG A 184 -22.43 -13.23 1.91
CA ARG A 184 -23.55 -12.95 2.82
C ARG A 184 -23.27 -11.74 3.71
N SER A 185 -22.05 -11.60 4.22
CA SER A 185 -21.65 -10.52 5.13
C SER A 185 -21.76 -9.10 4.55
N ILE A 186 -21.85 -8.97 3.22
CA ILE A 186 -22.06 -7.68 2.55
C ILE A 186 -23.48 -7.18 2.78
N VAL A 187 -24.45 -8.10 2.80
CA VAL A 187 -25.89 -7.81 2.88
C VAL A 187 -26.51 -8.15 4.23
N VAL A 188 -25.85 -8.96 5.05
CA VAL A 188 -26.26 -9.32 6.41
C VAL A 188 -25.13 -9.03 7.37
N THR A 189 -25.46 -8.44 8.52
CA THR A 189 -24.55 -8.25 9.65
C THR A 189 -25.26 -8.65 10.96
N HIS A 190 -24.57 -8.54 12.08
CA HIS A 190 -25.13 -8.74 13.41
C HIS A 190 -25.52 -7.40 14.04
N SER A 191 -26.63 -7.36 14.77
CA SER A 191 -26.95 -6.24 15.65
C SER A 191 -26.07 -6.28 16.91
N ASN A 192 -26.10 -5.21 17.71
CA ASN A 192 -25.50 -5.23 19.05
C ASN A 192 -26.13 -6.31 19.97
N SER A 193 -27.33 -6.83 19.66
CA SER A 193 -27.93 -7.97 20.38
C SER A 193 -27.49 -9.33 19.84
N GLY A 194 -26.60 -9.36 18.84
CA GLY A 194 -26.12 -10.59 18.21
C GLY A 194 -27.08 -11.20 17.19
N SER A 195 -28.23 -10.57 16.90
CA SER A 195 -29.17 -11.07 15.89
C SER A 195 -28.72 -10.71 14.47
N SER A 196 -28.90 -11.62 13.51
CA SER A 196 -28.67 -11.32 12.09
C SER A 196 -29.70 -10.30 11.57
N VAL A 197 -29.22 -9.19 11.01
CA VAL A 197 -30.01 -8.09 10.45
C VAL A 197 -29.47 -7.69 9.07
N PRO A 198 -30.27 -7.07 8.19
CA PRO A 198 -29.75 -6.52 6.94
C PRO A 198 -28.65 -5.49 7.20
N ASN A 199 -27.57 -5.51 6.42
CA ASN A 199 -26.40 -4.66 6.62
C ASN A 199 -26.61 -3.24 6.05
N TYR A 200 -27.58 -2.53 6.64
CA TYR A 200 -27.93 -1.16 6.25
C TYR A 200 -26.77 -0.19 6.43
N SER A 201 -25.92 -0.35 7.45
CA SER A 201 -24.76 0.51 7.64
C SER A 201 -23.76 0.38 6.50
N LYS A 202 -23.52 -0.85 6.02
CA LYS A 202 -22.61 -1.07 4.91
C LYS A 202 -23.17 -0.53 3.60
N LEU A 203 -24.37 -0.97 3.23
CA LEU A 203 -25.00 -0.58 1.97
C LEU A 203 -25.29 0.92 1.94
N GLY A 204 -25.90 1.45 3.00
CA GLY A 204 -26.21 2.87 3.14
C GLY A 204 -24.97 3.75 3.16
N GLY A 205 -23.91 3.34 3.87
CA GLY A 205 -22.66 4.10 3.91
C GLY A 205 -21.91 4.12 2.58
N THR A 206 -21.90 3.00 1.84
CA THR A 206 -21.34 2.94 0.48
C THR A 206 -22.12 3.83 -0.48
N ILE A 207 -23.45 3.78 -0.46
CA ILE A 207 -24.30 4.62 -1.31
C ILE A 207 -24.10 6.11 -0.96
N ALA A 208 -24.18 6.46 0.32
CA ALA A 208 -24.02 7.84 0.78
C ALA A 208 -22.64 8.39 0.41
N ALA A 209 -21.57 7.62 0.62
CA ALA A 209 -20.23 8.02 0.23
C ALA A 209 -20.10 8.24 -1.28
N ALA A 210 -20.68 7.37 -2.12
CA ALA A 210 -20.66 7.51 -3.57
C ALA A 210 -21.27 8.85 -4.02
N TYR A 211 -22.45 9.19 -3.49
CA TYR A 211 -23.12 10.45 -3.80
C TYR A 211 -22.41 11.67 -3.21
N MET A 212 -21.82 11.56 -2.02
CA MET A 212 -20.97 12.63 -1.47
C MET A 212 -19.71 12.85 -2.30
N GLY A 213 -19.07 11.77 -2.77
CA GLY A 213 -17.92 11.84 -3.67
C GLY A 213 -18.27 12.54 -4.98
N GLN A 214 -19.44 12.25 -5.53
CA GLN A 214 -19.96 12.93 -6.72
C GLN A 214 -20.27 14.41 -6.46
N ALA A 215 -20.98 14.73 -5.37
CA ALA A 215 -21.51 16.07 -5.13
C ALA A 215 -20.47 17.05 -4.58
N VAL A 216 -19.55 16.56 -3.74
CA VAL A 216 -18.57 17.38 -3.01
C VAL A 216 -17.19 17.25 -3.63
N TYR A 217 -16.63 16.04 -3.71
CA TYR A 217 -15.23 15.87 -4.09
C TYR A 217 -15.00 16.09 -5.58
N ALA A 218 -15.82 15.51 -6.47
CA ALA A 218 -15.68 15.72 -7.91
C ALA A 218 -15.77 17.21 -8.28
N ARG A 219 -16.65 17.96 -7.60
CA ARG A 219 -16.78 19.42 -7.77
C ARG A 219 -15.56 20.18 -7.25
N GLN A 220 -15.07 19.83 -6.06
CA GLN A 220 -13.93 20.53 -5.46
C GLN A 220 -12.62 20.30 -6.24
N PHE A 221 -12.46 19.11 -6.81
CA PHE A 221 -11.28 18.75 -7.61
C PHE A 221 -11.47 19.01 -9.12
N ASP A 222 -12.59 19.60 -9.54
CA ASP A 222 -12.88 19.92 -10.94
C ASP A 222 -12.69 18.72 -11.90
N VAL A 223 -13.39 17.62 -11.60
CA VAL A 223 -13.28 16.36 -12.37
C VAL A 223 -14.58 16.11 -13.13
N ALA A 224 -14.73 16.80 -14.27
CA ALA A 224 -15.93 16.81 -15.12
C ALA A 224 -16.61 15.44 -15.31
N GLU A 225 -15.85 14.40 -15.63
CA GLU A 225 -16.38 13.05 -15.91
C GLU A 225 -17.00 12.35 -14.70
N LEU A 226 -16.57 12.70 -13.48
CA LEU A 226 -17.11 12.15 -12.25
C LEU A 226 -18.43 12.81 -11.82
N HIS A 227 -18.84 13.91 -12.48
CA HIS A 227 -20.17 14.49 -12.28
C HIS A 227 -21.28 13.65 -12.93
N SER A 228 -20.95 12.76 -13.86
CA SER A 228 -21.92 11.84 -14.46
C SER A 228 -22.55 10.93 -13.40
N GLY A 229 -23.85 10.64 -13.51
CA GLY A 229 -24.54 9.70 -12.62
C GLY A 229 -23.89 8.31 -12.56
N HIS A 230 -23.12 7.96 -13.59
CA HIS A 230 -22.37 6.71 -13.66
C HIS A 230 -21.22 6.61 -12.65
N PHE A 231 -20.71 7.72 -12.09
CA PHE A 231 -19.67 7.63 -11.07
C PHE A 231 -20.18 6.90 -9.82
N ALA A 232 -21.33 7.32 -9.28
CA ALA A 232 -21.88 6.72 -8.07
C ALA A 232 -22.18 5.23 -8.27
N GLU A 233 -22.78 4.86 -9.40
CA GLU A 233 -23.07 3.46 -9.78
C GLU A 233 -21.78 2.62 -9.84
N LYS A 234 -20.76 3.09 -10.57
CA LYS A 234 -19.47 2.41 -10.69
C LYS A 234 -18.79 2.30 -9.34
N TYR A 235 -18.79 3.36 -8.54
CA TYR A 235 -18.19 3.37 -7.22
C TYR A 235 -18.86 2.34 -6.30
N ILE A 236 -20.20 2.31 -6.25
CA ILE A 236 -20.95 1.32 -5.47
C ILE A 236 -20.57 -0.10 -5.90
N ALA A 237 -20.58 -0.38 -7.21
CA ALA A 237 -20.23 -1.70 -7.74
C ALA A 237 -18.79 -2.10 -7.39
N TYR A 238 -17.81 -1.21 -7.59
CA TYR A 238 -16.41 -1.47 -7.25
C TYR A 238 -16.22 -1.67 -5.75
N SER A 239 -16.90 -0.87 -4.94
CA SER A 239 -16.74 -0.95 -3.50
C SER A 239 -17.32 -2.24 -2.93
N LEU A 240 -18.52 -2.65 -3.35
CA LEU A 240 -19.10 -3.93 -2.94
C LEU A 240 -18.29 -5.12 -3.47
N GLY A 241 -17.77 -5.03 -4.71
CA GLY A 241 -16.82 -6.01 -5.24
C GLY A 241 -15.52 -6.09 -4.42
N GLY A 242 -15.02 -4.94 -3.97
CA GLY A 242 -13.86 -4.84 -3.07
C GLY A 242 -14.13 -5.44 -1.68
N ASP A 243 -15.33 -5.27 -1.14
CA ASP A 243 -15.79 -5.93 0.08
C ASP A 243 -15.80 -7.45 -0.07
N LEU A 244 -16.39 -7.95 -1.15
CA LEU A 244 -16.40 -9.38 -1.45
C LEU A 244 -14.97 -9.93 -1.54
N ALA A 245 -14.11 -9.27 -2.30
CA ALA A 245 -12.71 -9.69 -2.44
C ALA A 245 -11.98 -9.67 -1.10
N THR A 246 -12.21 -8.66 -0.26
CA THR A 246 -11.63 -8.56 1.09
C THR A 246 -12.11 -9.72 1.95
N ASN A 247 -13.42 -9.95 2.03
CA ASN A 247 -14.01 -10.98 2.88
C ASN A 247 -13.65 -12.39 2.42
N ALA A 248 -13.73 -12.66 1.11
CA ALA A 248 -13.37 -13.95 0.54
C ALA A 248 -11.93 -14.29 0.89
N SER A 249 -11.06 -13.28 0.82
CA SER A 249 -9.67 -13.57 1.04
C SER A 249 -9.27 -13.58 2.51
N ARG A 250 -10.02 -12.92 3.40
CA ARG A 250 -9.95 -13.21 4.83
C ARG A 250 -10.15 -14.70 5.07
N GLU A 251 -11.13 -15.33 4.45
CA GLU A 251 -11.34 -16.78 4.59
C GLU A 251 -10.22 -17.63 4.00
N LEU A 252 -9.70 -17.25 2.83
CA LEU A 252 -8.57 -17.95 2.21
C LEU A 252 -7.34 -17.90 3.11
N ILE A 253 -7.04 -16.73 3.68
CA ILE A 253 -5.87 -16.52 4.51
C ILE A 253 -6.02 -17.25 5.84
N ARG A 254 -7.19 -17.20 6.46
CA ARG A 254 -7.45 -17.99 7.66
C ARG A 254 -7.18 -19.48 7.38
N THR A 255 -7.63 -19.99 6.24
CA THR A 255 -7.39 -21.38 5.83
C THR A 255 -5.91 -21.68 5.69
N VAL A 256 -5.20 -20.78 5.01
CA VAL A 256 -3.77 -20.93 4.68
C VAL A 256 -2.87 -20.74 5.92
N MET A 257 -3.32 -19.96 6.90
CA MET A 257 -2.63 -19.70 8.17
C MET A 257 -3.02 -20.64 9.30
N LYS A 258 -4.05 -21.48 9.12
CA LYS A 258 -4.55 -22.37 10.18
C LYS A 258 -3.43 -23.13 10.91
N PRO A 259 -2.46 -23.77 10.22
CA PRO A 259 -1.37 -24.46 10.91
C PRO A 259 -0.48 -23.51 11.75
N ASP A 260 -0.27 -22.29 11.27
CA ASP A 260 0.58 -21.31 11.97
C ASP A 260 -0.11 -20.73 13.21
N VAL A 261 -1.43 -20.57 13.15
CA VAL A 261 -2.27 -20.15 14.29
C VAL A 261 -2.29 -21.26 15.34
N GLU A 262 -2.58 -22.50 14.95
CA GLU A 262 -2.57 -23.65 15.88
C GLU A 262 -1.21 -23.82 16.58
N MET A 263 -0.10 -23.61 15.85
CA MET A 263 1.23 -23.64 16.46
C MET A 263 1.45 -22.49 17.43
N ALA A 264 0.96 -21.28 17.12
CA ALA A 264 1.04 -20.13 18.01
C ALA A 264 0.19 -20.31 19.27
N ASP A 265 -1.01 -20.88 19.15
CA ASP A 265 -1.90 -21.14 20.30
C ASP A 265 -1.30 -22.21 21.22
N ALA A 266 -0.67 -23.24 20.64
CA ALA A 266 -0.06 -24.33 21.38
C ALA A 266 1.27 -23.94 22.07
N HIS A 267 2.07 -23.05 21.48
CA HIS A 267 3.45 -22.76 21.94
C HIS A 267 3.67 -21.31 22.39
N GLY A 268 2.64 -20.47 22.28
CA GLY A 268 2.75 -19.02 22.41
C GLY A 268 3.48 -18.36 21.23
N PRO A 269 3.80 -17.06 21.32
CA PRO A 269 4.51 -16.34 20.28
C PRO A 269 5.91 -16.91 20.03
N ALA A 270 6.28 -17.15 18.77
CA ALA A 270 7.61 -17.66 18.42
C ALA A 270 8.75 -16.82 19.04
N THR A 271 9.56 -17.44 19.90
CA THR A 271 10.76 -16.83 20.50
C THR A 271 12.00 -17.65 20.15
N GLN A 272 13.18 -17.19 20.57
CA GLN A 272 14.39 -18.01 20.49
C GLN A 272 14.28 -19.31 21.31
N ASP A 273 13.45 -19.30 22.37
CA ASP A 273 13.24 -20.41 23.31
C ASP A 273 12.03 -21.29 22.94
N SER A 274 11.03 -20.72 22.26
CA SER A 274 9.82 -21.41 21.78
C SER A 274 9.69 -21.20 20.28
N TYR A 275 10.56 -21.84 19.50
CA TYR A 275 10.60 -21.68 18.05
C TYR A 275 9.73 -22.73 17.34
N TYR A 276 8.94 -22.27 16.38
CA TYR A 276 8.24 -23.09 15.41
C TYR A 276 8.27 -22.38 14.05
N PRO A 277 8.43 -23.10 12.93
CA PRO A 277 8.55 -22.50 11.62
C PRO A 277 7.20 -22.06 11.05
N LEU A 278 7.23 -21.08 10.13
CA LEU A 278 6.06 -20.77 9.32
C LEU A 278 5.81 -21.84 8.24
N SER A 279 4.55 -22.17 8.05
CA SER A 279 4.04 -22.83 6.85
C SER A 279 4.29 -21.96 5.61
N VAL A 280 4.18 -22.53 4.40
CA VAL A 280 4.26 -21.76 3.14
C VAL A 280 3.21 -20.64 3.13
N GLY A 281 2.04 -20.92 3.71
CA GLY A 281 0.97 -19.97 3.89
C GLY A 281 1.33 -18.82 4.82
N GLY A 282 1.89 -19.14 5.99
CA GLY A 282 2.43 -18.17 6.93
C GLY A 282 3.50 -17.29 6.31
N LYS A 283 4.40 -17.85 5.48
CA LYS A 283 5.43 -17.10 4.75
C LYS A 283 4.82 -16.12 3.75
N PHE A 284 3.84 -16.55 2.96
CA PHE A 284 3.11 -15.68 2.04
C PHE A 284 2.44 -14.51 2.77
N VAL A 285 1.78 -14.79 3.90
CA VAL A 285 1.13 -13.74 4.69
C VAL A 285 2.14 -12.82 5.37
N CYS A 286 3.27 -13.35 5.83
CA CYS A 286 4.38 -12.56 6.36
C CYS A 286 4.89 -11.57 5.31
N TRP A 287 5.09 -12.02 4.07
CA TRP A 287 5.41 -11.13 2.95
C TRP A 287 4.31 -10.10 2.69
N ALA A 288 3.06 -10.53 2.50
CA ALA A 288 1.96 -9.63 2.19
C ALA A 288 1.77 -8.54 3.26
N ARG A 289 2.04 -8.86 4.54
CA ARG A 289 2.07 -7.86 5.63
C ARG A 289 3.24 -6.90 5.48
N SER A 290 4.43 -7.38 5.10
CA SER A 290 5.64 -6.57 4.97
C SER A 290 5.58 -5.51 3.86
N THR A 291 4.81 -5.74 2.80
CA THR A 291 4.53 -4.79 1.71
C THR A 291 3.95 -3.44 2.18
N TYR A 292 3.23 -3.43 3.30
CA TYR A 292 2.54 -2.22 3.75
C TYR A 292 3.14 -1.62 5.02
N TYR A 293 4.34 -2.04 5.39
CA TYR A 293 5.03 -1.39 6.50
C TYR A 293 5.42 0.03 6.11
N ILE A 294 5.33 0.93 7.08
CA ILE A 294 5.88 2.29 7.00
C ILE A 294 7.32 2.30 6.47
N ARG A 295 8.05 1.18 6.66
CA ARG A 295 9.34 0.89 6.04
C ARG A 295 9.38 1.19 4.55
N ASN A 296 8.47 0.63 3.74
CA ASN A 296 8.58 0.73 2.28
C ASN A 296 8.33 2.17 1.83
N PHE A 297 7.44 2.88 2.53
CA PHE A 297 7.22 4.32 2.33
C PHE A 297 8.44 5.15 2.75
N VAL A 298 8.99 4.93 3.94
CA VAL A 298 10.18 5.63 4.44
C VAL A 298 11.38 5.38 3.55
N GLN A 299 11.60 4.13 3.12
CA GLN A 299 12.66 3.77 2.18
C GLN A 299 12.48 4.45 0.84
N GLY A 300 11.25 4.43 0.29
CA GLY A 300 10.91 5.17 -0.92
C GLY A 300 11.18 6.67 -0.78
N ALA A 301 10.77 7.28 0.33
CA ALA A 301 10.98 8.69 0.61
C ALA A 301 12.46 9.05 0.81
N LEU A 302 13.24 8.20 1.47
CA LEU A 302 14.68 8.38 1.65
C LEU A 302 15.44 8.24 0.32
N LEU A 303 15.02 7.30 -0.55
CA LEU A 303 15.58 7.15 -1.90
C LEU A 303 15.18 8.31 -2.80
N ALA A 304 13.94 8.81 -2.66
CA ALA A 304 13.50 10.03 -3.31
C ALA A 304 14.41 11.19 -2.88
N GLY A 305 14.61 11.38 -1.59
CA GLY A 305 15.24 12.59 -1.05
C GLY A 305 14.28 13.78 -1.14
N LEU A 306 14.69 14.92 -0.57
CA LEU A 306 13.94 16.17 -0.72
C LEU A 306 14.33 16.85 -2.03
N PRO A 307 13.36 17.41 -2.79
CA PRO A 307 13.66 18.22 -3.95
C PRO A 307 14.49 19.43 -3.53
N ASP A 308 15.57 19.69 -4.25
CA ASP A 308 16.26 20.97 -4.16
C ASP A 308 15.41 22.01 -4.90
N ILE A 309 14.80 22.91 -4.14
CA ILE A 309 13.93 23.95 -4.69
C ILE A 309 14.80 25.21 -4.80
N PRO A 310 15.22 25.62 -6.01
CA PRO A 310 15.96 26.87 -6.17
C PRO A 310 15.12 28.03 -5.63
N PRO A 311 15.73 29.10 -5.11
CA PRO A 311 14.99 30.26 -4.69
C PRO A 311 14.23 30.87 -5.88
N GLU A 312 13.02 31.34 -5.63
CA GLU A 312 12.22 32.05 -6.62
C GLU A 312 12.99 33.32 -7.08
N PRO A 313 13.01 33.63 -8.39
CA PRO A 313 13.60 34.87 -8.89
C PRO A 313 13.01 36.08 -8.16
N ALA A 314 13.85 37.03 -7.78
CA ALA A 314 13.38 38.25 -7.13
C ALA A 314 12.65 39.14 -8.16
N GLU A 315 11.47 39.63 -7.79
CA GLU A 315 10.73 40.59 -8.61
C GLU A 315 11.56 41.88 -8.77
N PRO A 316 11.65 42.46 -9.98
CA PRO A 316 12.35 43.72 -10.19
C PRO A 316 11.71 44.82 -9.34
N SER A 317 12.51 45.59 -8.62
CA SER A 317 11.99 46.73 -7.85
C SER A 317 11.39 47.78 -8.79
N GLU A 318 10.20 48.29 -8.45
CA GLU A 318 9.54 49.36 -9.22
C GLU A 318 10.42 50.63 -9.20
N PRO A 319 10.97 51.07 -10.36
CA PRO A 319 11.78 52.27 -10.41
C PRO A 319 10.91 53.52 -10.50
N ASN A 320 11.44 54.66 -10.06
CA ASN A 320 10.81 55.95 -10.34
C ASN A 320 11.08 56.34 -11.79
N ILE A 321 10.12 56.09 -12.68
CA ILE A 321 10.25 56.28 -14.14
C ILE A 321 10.08 57.77 -14.46
N THR A 322 11.17 58.41 -14.89
CA THR A 322 11.21 59.84 -15.29
C THR A 322 11.51 60.04 -16.78
N SER A 323 11.93 58.97 -17.48
CA SER A 323 12.21 58.99 -18.92
C SER A 323 11.70 57.73 -19.63
N GLU A 324 11.51 57.82 -20.95
CA GLU A 324 11.11 56.69 -21.80
C GLU A 324 12.16 55.57 -21.79
N GLU A 325 13.45 55.92 -21.74
CA GLU A 325 14.55 54.96 -21.64
C GLU A 325 14.48 54.15 -20.34
N GLN A 326 14.13 54.79 -19.22
CA GLN A 326 13.92 54.09 -17.94
C GLN A 326 12.71 53.15 -18.00
N ALA A 327 11.63 53.55 -18.70
CA ALA A 327 10.47 52.69 -18.90
C ALA A 327 10.83 51.44 -19.74
N GLN A 328 11.63 51.61 -20.80
CA GLN A 328 12.06 50.51 -21.65
C GLN A 328 13.05 49.57 -20.94
N ALA A 329 13.95 50.11 -20.11
CA ALA A 329 14.83 49.31 -19.27
C ALA A 329 14.03 48.48 -18.26
N PHE A 330 13.05 49.08 -17.58
CA PHE A 330 12.16 48.36 -16.66
C PHE A 330 11.36 47.27 -17.38
N TYR A 331 10.79 47.57 -18.55
CA TYR A 331 10.08 46.57 -19.37
C TYR A 331 10.98 45.38 -19.74
N THR A 332 12.22 45.64 -20.13
CA THR A 332 13.20 44.59 -20.45
C THR A 332 13.52 43.74 -19.22
N SER A 333 13.72 44.36 -18.05
CA SER A 333 13.91 43.65 -16.78
C SER A 333 12.69 42.81 -16.40
N PHE A 334 11.48 43.31 -16.63
CA PHE A 334 10.24 42.60 -16.33
C PHE A 334 10.01 41.39 -17.26
N VAL A 335 10.34 41.53 -18.55
CA VAL A 335 10.35 40.40 -19.51
C VAL A 335 11.37 39.35 -19.10
N GLN A 336 12.58 39.76 -18.72
CA GLN A 336 13.60 38.84 -18.22
C GLN A 336 13.13 38.12 -16.95
N TYR A 337 12.54 38.84 -15.99
CA TYR A 337 11.94 38.25 -14.80
C TYR A 337 10.87 37.20 -15.14
N GLY A 338 10.01 37.47 -16.13
CA GLY A 338 9.02 36.49 -16.61
C GLY A 338 9.66 35.21 -17.16
N ASN A 339 10.75 35.33 -17.92
CA ASN A 339 11.50 34.18 -18.43
C ASN A 339 12.22 33.40 -17.32
N ASP A 340 12.79 34.11 -16.34
CA ASP A 340 13.45 33.52 -15.18
C ASP A 340 12.43 32.77 -14.32
N LEU A 341 11.24 33.35 -14.11
CA LEU A 341 10.15 32.74 -13.34
C LEU A 341 9.62 31.47 -14.03
N GLN A 342 9.49 31.48 -15.35
CA GLN A 342 9.11 30.29 -16.11
C GLN A 342 10.17 29.20 -16.00
N THR A 343 11.45 29.56 -16.18
CA THR A 343 12.57 28.61 -16.02
C THR A 343 12.61 28.03 -14.62
N TRP A 344 12.37 28.85 -13.58
CA TRP A 344 12.28 28.41 -12.20
C TRP A 344 11.14 27.40 -11.98
N ARG A 345 9.94 27.66 -12.53
CA ARG A 345 8.79 26.73 -12.47
C ARG A 345 9.09 25.41 -13.17
N ASP A 346 9.65 25.47 -14.37
CA ASP A 346 10.01 24.28 -15.16
C ASP A 346 11.06 23.45 -14.42
N THR A 347 12.04 24.11 -13.80
CA THR A 347 13.06 23.47 -12.94
C THR A 347 12.42 22.82 -11.71
N MET A 348 11.49 23.50 -11.02
CA MET A 348 10.79 22.90 -9.88
C MET A 348 9.99 21.67 -10.31
N GLU A 349 9.26 21.76 -11.41
CA GLU A 349 8.44 20.66 -11.90
C GLU A 349 9.31 19.46 -12.28
N GLU A 350 10.44 19.69 -12.96
CA GLU A 350 11.39 18.65 -13.30
C GLU A 350 12.02 18.00 -12.06
N ASN A 351 12.39 18.81 -11.06
CA ASN A 351 12.86 18.30 -9.77
C ASN A 351 11.77 17.46 -9.07
N VAL A 352 10.54 17.94 -8.97
CA VAL A 352 9.44 17.18 -8.36
C VAL A 352 9.22 15.85 -9.10
N ARG A 353 9.21 15.86 -10.44
CA ARG A 353 9.12 14.65 -11.26
C ARG A 353 10.28 13.69 -11.02
N TYR A 354 11.50 14.21 -10.95
CA TYR A 354 12.70 13.42 -10.66
C TYR A 354 12.57 12.70 -9.31
N HIS A 355 12.14 13.41 -8.26
CA HIS A 355 11.92 12.86 -6.93
C HIS A 355 10.74 11.89 -6.87
N GLU A 356 9.65 12.14 -7.61
CA GLU A 356 8.53 11.22 -7.75
C GLU A 356 8.96 9.89 -8.39
N ARG A 357 9.73 9.94 -9.47
CA ARG A 357 10.24 8.73 -10.13
C ARG A 357 11.16 7.94 -9.20
N ARG A 358 12.01 8.63 -8.42
CA ARG A 358 12.84 7.98 -7.39
C ARG A 358 12.00 7.36 -6.27
N LEU A 359 10.93 8.02 -5.83
CA LEU A 359 9.98 7.47 -4.86
C LEU A 359 9.34 6.18 -5.37
N ILE A 360 8.83 6.19 -6.60
CA ILE A 360 8.23 5.01 -7.25
C ILE A 360 9.25 3.88 -7.39
N GLY A 361 10.46 4.21 -7.84
CA GLY A 361 11.57 3.26 -7.96
C GLY A 361 11.94 2.64 -6.61
N GLY A 362 12.05 3.46 -5.57
CA GLY A 362 12.38 3.01 -4.21
C GLY A 362 11.29 2.15 -3.56
N ILE A 363 10.02 2.49 -3.76
CA ILE A 363 8.89 1.65 -3.32
C ILE A 363 8.94 0.31 -4.06
N SER A 364 9.10 0.33 -5.39
CA SER A 364 9.14 -0.89 -6.22
C SER A 364 10.31 -1.82 -5.86
N GLU A 365 11.49 -1.25 -5.59
CA GLU A 365 12.64 -2.01 -5.09
C GLU A 365 12.35 -2.61 -3.71
N SER A 366 11.83 -1.82 -2.78
CA SER A 366 11.49 -2.27 -1.42
C SER A 366 10.49 -3.43 -1.46
N GLU A 367 9.45 -3.34 -2.30
CA GLU A 367 8.50 -4.43 -2.50
C GLU A 367 9.13 -5.69 -3.07
N THR A 368 10.02 -5.52 -4.05
CA THR A 368 10.75 -6.63 -4.65
C THR A 368 11.62 -7.31 -3.60
N GLN A 369 12.28 -6.54 -2.73
CA GLN A 369 13.05 -7.08 -1.61
C GLN A 369 12.17 -7.85 -0.65
N GLN A 370 11.02 -7.30 -0.24
CA GLN A 370 10.10 -8.02 0.64
C GLN A 370 9.64 -9.33 0.02
N LEU A 371 9.26 -9.31 -1.26
CA LEU A 371 8.82 -10.51 -1.98
C LEU A 371 9.91 -11.58 -1.98
N LEU A 372 11.13 -11.19 -2.35
CA LEU A 372 12.25 -12.12 -2.39
C LEU A 372 12.64 -12.64 -1.00
N SER A 373 12.77 -11.75 -0.02
CA SER A 373 13.28 -12.07 1.32
C SER A 373 12.27 -12.69 2.26
N LYS A 374 10.97 -12.45 2.06
CA LYS A 374 9.91 -12.95 2.94
C LYS A 374 9.13 -14.12 2.36
N PHE A 375 9.18 -14.34 1.05
CA PHE A 375 8.41 -15.42 0.42
C PHE A 375 9.20 -16.26 -0.60
N VAL A 376 9.73 -15.64 -1.66
CA VAL A 376 10.28 -16.40 -2.80
C VAL A 376 11.53 -17.19 -2.44
N LEU A 377 12.49 -16.61 -1.70
CA LEU A 377 13.70 -17.32 -1.27
C LEU A 377 13.49 -18.20 -0.03
N PRO A 378 12.78 -17.78 1.04
CA PRO A 378 12.58 -18.60 2.23
C PRO A 378 11.82 -19.91 1.98
N THR A 379 10.96 -19.94 0.96
CA THR A 379 10.14 -21.12 0.65
C THR A 379 10.99 -22.31 0.18
N PRO A 380 11.75 -22.22 -0.93
CA PRO A 380 12.62 -23.32 -1.39
C PRO A 380 13.83 -23.55 -0.48
N LEU A 381 14.33 -22.51 0.22
CA LEU A 381 15.45 -22.66 1.16
C LEU A 381 15.02 -23.26 2.51
N VAL A 382 13.71 -23.47 2.73
CA VAL A 382 13.18 -24.02 3.98
C VAL A 382 13.64 -23.18 5.19
N MET A 383 13.61 -21.85 5.01
CA MET A 383 13.99 -20.87 6.02
C MET A 383 12.78 -20.08 6.51
N ASP A 384 12.81 -19.67 7.78
CA ASP A 384 11.81 -18.77 8.34
C ASP A 384 12.19 -17.31 8.01
N PRO A 385 11.32 -16.56 7.32
CA PRO A 385 11.57 -15.16 6.98
C PRO A 385 11.42 -14.18 8.14
N ARG A 386 10.88 -14.63 9.29
CA ARG A 386 10.64 -13.78 10.44
C ARG A 386 11.93 -13.49 11.19
N TYR A 387 11.98 -12.29 11.77
CA TYR A 387 12.87 -12.04 12.89
C TYR A 387 12.30 -12.74 14.14
N ILE A 388 13.13 -13.54 14.81
CA ILE A 388 12.75 -14.29 16.02
C ILE A 388 13.38 -13.60 17.24
N PRO A 389 12.58 -12.91 18.08
CA PRO A 389 13.10 -12.16 19.21
C PRO A 389 13.57 -13.07 20.35
N LEU A 390 14.52 -12.57 21.15
CA LEU A 390 14.99 -13.28 22.34
C LEU A 390 13.93 -13.31 23.45
N GLY A 391 13.11 -12.28 23.56
CA GLY A 391 12.07 -12.18 24.58
C GLY A 391 12.54 -11.56 25.89
N PRO A 392 11.61 -11.34 26.85
CA PRO A 392 11.82 -10.48 28.02
C PRO A 392 12.79 -11.07 29.06
N GLY A 393 13.06 -12.38 29.02
CA GLY A 393 13.99 -13.04 29.96
C GLY A 393 15.48 -12.73 29.73
N HIS A 394 15.82 -11.95 28.70
CA HIS A 394 17.19 -11.65 28.31
C HIS A 394 17.56 -10.19 28.59
N SER A 395 18.85 -9.92 28.83
CA SER A 395 19.34 -8.55 29.03
C SER A 395 19.11 -7.68 27.79
N ALA A 396 18.92 -6.36 27.99
CA ALA A 396 18.73 -5.43 26.87
C ALA A 396 19.87 -5.48 25.85
N GLY A 397 21.12 -5.65 26.30
CA GLY A 397 22.28 -5.81 25.43
C GLY A 397 22.21 -7.08 24.57
N ALA A 398 21.82 -8.22 25.15
CA ALA A 398 21.64 -9.46 24.40
C ALA A 398 20.52 -9.35 23.35
N ARG A 399 19.40 -8.72 23.72
CA ARG A 399 18.26 -8.44 22.84
C ARG A 399 18.63 -7.54 21.67
N PHE A 400 19.35 -6.45 21.94
CA PHE A 400 19.89 -5.57 20.89
C PHE A 400 20.87 -6.31 19.97
N ALA A 401 21.80 -7.08 20.52
CA ALA A 401 22.73 -7.89 19.72
C ALA A 401 22.01 -8.93 18.84
N ASN A 402 20.96 -9.57 19.35
CA ASN A 402 20.13 -10.51 18.58
C ASN A 402 19.39 -9.80 17.43
N ALA A 403 18.86 -8.60 17.65
CA ALA A 403 18.20 -7.80 16.63
C ALA A 403 19.14 -7.47 15.44
N LEU A 404 20.37 -7.07 15.74
CA LEU A 404 21.39 -6.84 14.71
C LEU A 404 21.84 -8.14 14.04
N ALA A 405 22.07 -9.20 14.83
CA ALA A 405 22.47 -10.50 14.31
C ALA A 405 21.42 -11.08 13.35
N GLY A 406 20.13 -10.84 13.59
CA GLY A 406 19.02 -11.32 12.75
C GLY A 406 19.09 -10.91 11.27
N ILE A 407 19.85 -9.87 10.93
CA ILE A 407 20.10 -9.44 9.55
C ILE A 407 20.95 -10.47 8.81
N VAL A 408 21.92 -11.05 9.50
CA VAL A 408 22.90 -12.00 8.93
C VAL A 408 22.58 -13.43 9.34
N VAL A 409 21.86 -13.65 10.43
CA VAL A 409 21.54 -14.96 10.98
C VAL A 409 20.03 -15.19 10.92
N GLY A 410 19.62 -16.15 10.11
CA GLY A 410 18.25 -16.65 10.02
C GLY A 410 18.09 -18.01 10.70
N ARG A 411 16.92 -18.62 10.54
CA ARG A 411 16.65 -19.99 11.00
C ARG A 411 16.08 -20.85 9.88
N LEU A 412 16.52 -22.10 9.83
CA LEU A 412 15.85 -23.14 9.06
C LEU A 412 14.50 -23.49 9.70
N ASN A 413 13.62 -24.15 8.95
CA ASN A 413 12.37 -24.65 9.53
C ASN A 413 12.62 -25.65 10.67
N SER A 414 13.78 -26.32 10.70
CA SER A 414 14.23 -27.18 11.80
C SER A 414 14.66 -26.42 13.06
N GLY A 415 14.76 -25.10 12.99
CA GLY A 415 15.21 -24.24 14.09
C GLY A 415 16.72 -24.00 14.12
N HIS A 416 17.53 -24.71 13.34
CA HIS A 416 18.97 -24.44 13.27
C HIS A 416 19.25 -23.04 12.72
N ARG A 417 20.22 -22.35 13.33
CA ARG A 417 20.70 -21.04 12.88
C ARG A 417 21.56 -21.21 11.63
N MET A 418 21.39 -20.32 10.66
CA MET A 418 22.18 -20.30 9.43
C MET A 418 22.33 -18.87 8.91
N LEU A 419 23.18 -18.65 7.91
CA LEU A 419 23.25 -17.37 7.20
C LEU A 419 21.86 -17.01 6.64
N ASN A 420 21.41 -15.78 6.84
CA ASN A 420 20.10 -15.28 6.42
C ASN A 420 20.07 -15.03 4.90
N LEU A 421 20.20 -16.10 4.12
CA LEU A 421 20.23 -16.07 2.67
C LEU A 421 18.99 -15.36 2.06
N PRO A 422 17.77 -15.49 2.61
CA PRO A 422 16.63 -14.74 2.11
C PRO A 422 16.76 -13.23 2.25
N VAL A 423 17.18 -12.72 3.41
CA VAL A 423 17.35 -11.27 3.61
C VAL A 423 18.49 -10.74 2.75
N LEU A 424 19.65 -11.40 2.77
CA LEU A 424 20.81 -10.97 1.99
C LEU A 424 20.56 -11.08 0.49
N GLY A 425 20.14 -12.26 0.02
CA GLY A 425 19.84 -12.52 -1.38
C GLY A 425 18.65 -11.73 -1.90
N GLY A 426 17.62 -11.50 -1.07
CA GLY A 426 16.48 -10.67 -1.43
C GLY A 426 16.84 -9.20 -1.56
N THR A 427 17.70 -8.69 -0.68
CA THR A 427 18.20 -7.31 -0.75
C THR A 427 19.04 -7.08 -1.99
N VAL A 428 20.03 -7.95 -2.24
CA VAL A 428 20.89 -7.85 -3.43
C VAL A 428 20.09 -8.08 -4.72
N GLY A 429 19.24 -9.12 -4.73
CA GLY A 429 18.42 -9.45 -5.90
C GLY A 429 17.44 -8.35 -6.27
N ALA A 430 16.79 -7.71 -5.29
CA ALA A 430 15.89 -6.59 -5.54
C ALA A 430 16.62 -5.38 -6.11
N ALA A 431 17.79 -5.05 -5.58
CA ALA A 431 18.59 -3.94 -6.06
C ALA A 431 19.08 -4.17 -7.51
N LEU A 432 19.47 -5.39 -7.86
CA LEU A 432 19.82 -5.78 -9.24
C LEU A 432 18.61 -5.74 -10.19
N ILE A 433 17.45 -6.23 -9.74
CA ILE A 433 16.20 -6.14 -10.52
C ILE A 433 15.80 -4.68 -10.74
N ALA A 434 15.93 -3.84 -9.71
CA ALA A 434 15.61 -2.42 -9.82
C ALA A 434 16.53 -1.72 -10.82
N GLN A 435 17.84 -1.96 -10.72
CA GLN A 435 18.84 -1.43 -11.64
C GLN A 435 18.60 -1.90 -13.09
N GLY A 436 18.24 -3.17 -13.31
CA GLY A 436 18.07 -3.72 -14.65
C GLY A 436 16.70 -3.50 -15.29
N ILE A 437 15.64 -3.35 -14.49
CA ILE A 437 14.25 -3.37 -14.98
C ILE A 437 13.50 -2.07 -14.69
N TYR A 438 13.64 -1.52 -13.48
CA TYR A 438 12.84 -0.36 -13.05
C TYR A 438 13.51 0.96 -13.42
N TYR A 439 14.76 1.16 -13.00
CA TYR A 439 15.47 2.43 -13.12
C TYR A 439 15.65 2.93 -14.56
N PRO A 440 15.98 2.07 -15.55
CA PRO A 440 16.12 2.52 -16.93
C PRO A 440 14.80 3.05 -17.51
N LYS A 441 13.67 2.51 -17.07
CA LYS A 441 12.34 2.94 -17.53
C LYS A 441 11.87 4.23 -16.87
N LEU A 442 12.46 4.59 -15.73
CA LEU A 442 12.18 5.83 -15.01
C LEU A 442 13.04 6.98 -15.55
N GLY A 443 14.09 6.71 -16.34
CA GLY A 443 14.97 7.74 -16.89
C GLY A 443 15.67 8.54 -15.80
N VAL A 444 16.21 7.83 -14.80
CA VAL A 444 16.95 8.43 -13.68
C VAL A 444 18.39 7.89 -13.68
N PRO A 445 19.30 8.48 -14.46
CA PRO A 445 20.63 7.93 -14.71
C PRO A 445 21.45 7.70 -13.43
N GLU A 446 21.23 8.50 -12.38
CA GLU A 446 21.96 8.36 -11.12
C GLU A 446 21.65 7.02 -10.45
N LEU A 447 20.41 6.51 -10.60
CA LEU A 447 19.98 5.23 -10.04
C LEU A 447 20.61 4.03 -10.76
N GLU A 448 21.10 4.22 -12.00
CA GLU A 448 21.79 3.17 -12.75
C GLU A 448 23.24 2.96 -12.28
N SER A 449 23.79 3.91 -11.51
CA SER A 449 25.16 3.83 -11.03
C SER A 449 25.35 2.74 -9.96
N ASN A 450 26.46 2.00 -10.03
CA ASN A 450 26.86 1.01 -9.00
C ASN A 450 26.97 1.62 -7.59
N ARG A 451 27.14 2.94 -7.50
CA ARG A 451 27.15 3.69 -6.23
C ARG A 451 25.77 3.67 -5.56
N VAL A 452 24.69 3.72 -6.33
CA VAL A 452 23.32 3.63 -5.79
C VAL A 452 23.04 2.21 -5.30
N LEU A 453 23.46 1.18 -6.05
CA LEU A 453 23.32 -0.22 -5.62
C LEU A 453 23.86 -0.47 -4.21
N GLY A 454 25.10 -0.06 -3.94
CA GLY A 454 25.73 -0.23 -2.63
C GLY A 454 25.03 0.57 -1.52
N LYS A 455 24.58 1.79 -1.81
CA LYS A 455 23.79 2.59 -0.87
C LYS A 455 22.47 1.91 -0.55
N THR A 456 21.73 1.44 -1.54
CA THR A 456 20.42 0.85 -1.30
C THR A 456 20.52 -0.44 -0.51
N ILE A 457 21.50 -1.30 -0.80
CA ILE A 457 21.77 -2.49 0.02
C ILE A 457 22.04 -2.09 1.48
N GLY A 458 22.90 -1.10 1.72
CA GLY A 458 23.20 -0.61 3.07
C GLY A 458 21.98 -0.04 3.80
N PHE A 459 21.18 0.79 3.11
CA PHE A 459 19.95 1.34 3.67
C PHE A 459 18.93 0.26 4.01
N ASN A 460 18.78 -0.75 3.15
CA ASN A 460 17.82 -1.83 3.34
C ASN A 460 18.16 -2.67 4.57
N LEU A 461 19.44 -3.05 4.72
CA LEU A 461 19.91 -3.78 5.89
C LEU A 461 19.83 -2.94 7.16
N GLY A 462 20.14 -1.63 7.08
CA GLY A 462 19.99 -0.70 8.20
C GLY A 462 18.53 -0.53 8.64
N ALA A 463 17.60 -0.43 7.71
CA ALA A 463 16.17 -0.36 8.00
C ALA A 463 15.68 -1.66 8.67
N ASP A 464 16.12 -2.83 8.19
CA ASP A 464 15.82 -4.11 8.83
C ASP A 464 16.40 -4.21 10.25
N ALA A 465 17.61 -3.68 10.47
CA ALA A 465 18.22 -3.58 11.81
C ALA A 465 17.33 -2.80 12.77
N VAL A 466 16.90 -1.60 12.36
CA VAL A 466 16.06 -0.71 13.17
C VAL A 466 14.72 -1.35 13.47
N LEU A 467 14.09 -2.00 12.48
CA LEU A 467 12.82 -2.70 12.68
C LEU A 467 12.95 -3.94 13.58
N ASN A 468 14.04 -4.69 13.47
CA ASN A 468 14.31 -5.80 14.40
C ASN A 468 14.47 -5.29 15.83
N ILE A 469 15.20 -4.18 16.02
CA ILE A 469 15.36 -3.53 17.33
C ILE A 469 13.98 -3.10 17.84
N PHE A 470 13.20 -2.41 17.00
CA PHE A 470 11.88 -1.94 17.39
C PHE A 470 10.94 -3.10 17.76
N GLY A 471 10.96 -4.17 16.96
CA GLY A 471 10.19 -5.40 17.21
C GLY A 471 10.62 -6.12 18.48
N GLU A 472 11.92 -6.15 18.76
CA GLU A 472 12.46 -6.73 19.97
C GLU A 472 11.97 -5.96 21.22
N PHE A 473 11.93 -4.63 21.20
CA PHE A 473 11.64 -3.82 22.41
C PHE A 473 10.18 -3.37 22.58
N PHE A 474 9.42 -3.15 21.51
CA PHE A 474 8.14 -2.42 21.59
C PHE A 474 6.91 -3.22 21.15
N ILE A 475 7.02 -4.08 20.14
CA ILE A 475 5.84 -4.71 19.51
C ILE A 475 5.16 -5.77 20.40
N ARG A 476 5.82 -6.22 21.49
CA ARG A 476 5.37 -7.36 22.30
C ARG A 476 4.62 -7.07 23.58
N GLN A 477 4.45 -5.80 23.99
CA GLN A 477 3.77 -5.55 25.26
C GLN A 477 2.25 -5.82 25.22
N ASN A 478 1.64 -5.99 24.04
CA ASN A 478 0.18 -6.05 23.88
C ASN A 478 -0.33 -7.07 22.83
N LEU A 479 0.44 -8.12 22.50
CA LEU A 479 0.01 -9.19 21.56
C LEU A 479 0.03 -10.56 22.22
#